data_AF-A0A3B7R1Q6-F1
#
_entry.id   AF-A0A3B7R1Q6-F1
#
_cell.length_a   1.000
_cell.length_b   1.000
_cell.length_c   1.000
_cell.angle_alpha   90.00
_cell.angle_beta   90.00
_cell.angle_gamma   90.00
#
_symmetry.space_group_name_H-M   'P 1'
#
loop_
_entity.id
_entity.type
_entity.pdbx_description
1 polymer ?
#
loop_
_entity_poly.entity_id
_entity_poly.type
_entity_poly.pdbx_seq_one_letter_code
_entity_poly.pdbx_strand_id
1 'polypeptide(L)'
;MRQLYAPLLTAGLLLGLSGCFIDVDERPVLPPYRPILMSRATLEQSVALVPARTMRNTGKIYLKDKYVFINERYEGIHIIDNHDPAQPRNVGFLRIPGNVDVAMRGALLYADNAVDLVTVNLADPANARVVGRTRNAFPELAPPEPASIEPEYRPENRPADAVVVGWQKVNK
;
A
#
# COMPACT_ATOMS: atom_id res chain seq x y z
N MET A 1 -36.37 -35.69 -62.87
CA MET A 1 -36.16 -34.22 -62.90
C MET A 1 -36.31 -33.68 -61.48
N ARG A 2 -35.26 -32.99 -61.01
CA ARG A 2 -35.19 -31.94 -59.96
C ARG A 2 -36.10 -32.04 -58.71
N GLN A 3 -35.48 -32.20 -57.52
CA GLN A 3 -35.33 -31.16 -56.46
C GLN A 3 -36.64 -30.96 -55.65
N LEU A 4 -36.70 -30.81 -54.33
CA LEU A 4 -35.81 -30.15 -53.38
C LEU A 4 -35.96 -30.82 -51.99
N TYR A 5 -34.88 -31.39 -51.43
CA TYR A 5 -34.73 -31.56 -49.98
C TYR A 5 -33.91 -30.38 -49.46
N ALA A 6 -34.56 -29.28 -49.10
CA ALA A 6 -34.04 -28.18 -48.29
C ALA A 6 -35.10 -27.09 -48.28
N PRO A 7 -35.79 -26.85 -47.15
CA PRO A 7 -35.25 -25.88 -46.20
C PRO A 7 -35.75 -26.14 -44.76
N LEU A 8 -35.25 -27.20 -44.10
CA LEU A 8 -35.53 -27.38 -42.66
C LEU A 8 -34.27 -27.23 -41.79
N LEU A 9 -33.10 -27.08 -42.42
CA LEU A 9 -31.82 -26.90 -41.72
C LEU A 9 -31.37 -25.43 -41.61
N THR A 10 -32.02 -24.48 -42.30
CA THR A 10 -31.64 -23.06 -42.25
C THR A 10 -32.32 -22.26 -41.14
N ALA A 11 -33.46 -22.73 -40.60
CA ALA A 11 -34.18 -22.01 -39.54
C ALA A 11 -33.60 -22.23 -38.13
N GLY A 12 -32.87 -23.34 -37.91
CA GLY A 12 -32.28 -23.65 -36.59
C GLY A 12 -30.99 -22.88 -36.28
N LEU A 13 -30.30 -22.35 -37.30
CA LEU A 13 -28.97 -21.75 -37.13
C LEU A 13 -29.00 -20.26 -36.73
N LEU A 14 -30.15 -19.59 -36.87
CA LEU A 14 -30.28 -18.16 -36.56
C LEU A 14 -30.75 -17.86 -35.12
N LEU A 15 -31.22 -18.86 -34.37
CA LEU A 15 -31.67 -18.69 -32.98
C LEU A 15 -30.55 -18.88 -31.93
N GLY A 16 -29.33 -19.25 -32.38
CA GLY A 16 -28.17 -19.44 -31.50
C GLY A 16 -27.29 -18.21 -31.27
N LEU A 17 -27.60 -17.07 -31.89
CA LEU A 17 -26.82 -15.83 -31.80
C LEU A 17 -27.41 -14.81 -30.81
N SER A 18 -28.23 -15.24 -29.85
CA SER A 18 -28.60 -14.45 -28.69
C SER A 18 -27.41 -14.38 -27.73
N GLY A 19 -26.35 -13.67 -28.13
CA GLY A 19 -25.33 -13.24 -27.19
C GLY A 19 -25.98 -12.34 -26.15
N CYS A 20 -25.75 -12.61 -24.86
CA CYS A 20 -26.02 -11.62 -23.83
C CYS A 20 -25.18 -10.37 -24.15
N PHE A 21 -25.83 -9.33 -24.66
CA PHE A 21 -25.27 -7.99 -24.59
C PHE A 21 -25.28 -7.62 -23.10
N ILE A 22 -24.13 -7.75 -22.45
CA ILE A 22 -23.92 -7.10 -21.15
C ILE A 22 -23.90 -5.60 -21.47
N ASP A 23 -24.84 -4.84 -20.92
CA ASP A 23 -24.82 -3.38 -21.01
C ASP A 23 -23.45 -2.88 -20.54
N VAL A 24 -22.72 -2.25 -21.46
CA VAL A 24 -21.32 -1.81 -21.27
C VAL A 24 -21.24 -0.55 -20.38
N ASP A 25 -22.37 -0.05 -19.87
CA ASP A 25 -22.46 1.31 -19.31
C ASP A 25 -22.50 1.43 -17.79
N GLU A 26 -22.49 0.32 -17.03
CA GLU A 26 -22.28 0.40 -15.58
C GLU A 26 -20.78 0.44 -15.24
N ARG A 27 -20.09 1.51 -15.65
CA ARG A 27 -18.76 1.77 -15.09
C ARG A 27 -18.94 2.09 -13.61
N PRO A 28 -18.33 1.32 -12.68
CA PRO A 28 -18.47 1.61 -11.27
C PRO A 28 -17.92 3.01 -10.98
N VAL A 29 -18.70 3.82 -10.26
CA VAL A 29 -18.25 5.13 -9.78
C VAL A 29 -17.11 4.89 -8.80
N LEU A 30 -15.89 5.26 -9.21
CA LEU A 30 -14.71 5.04 -8.38
C LEU A 30 -14.67 6.02 -7.21
N PRO A 31 -14.42 5.55 -5.98
CA PRO A 31 -14.29 6.42 -4.82
C PRO A 31 -13.16 7.44 -5.03
N PRO A 32 -13.36 8.71 -4.62
CA PRO A 32 -12.32 9.73 -4.74
C PRO A 32 -11.23 9.54 -3.68
N TYR A 33 -9.97 9.65 -4.09
CA TYR A 33 -8.81 9.63 -3.19
C TYR A 33 -7.86 10.77 -3.49
N ARG A 34 -7.21 11.28 -2.43
CA ARG A 34 -6.10 12.25 -2.52
C ARG A 34 -4.81 11.60 -2.06
N PRO A 35 -3.70 11.77 -2.80
CA PRO A 35 -2.41 11.29 -2.35
C PRO A 35 -1.89 12.16 -1.20
N ILE A 36 -1.23 11.52 -0.25
CA ILE A 36 -0.42 12.21 0.75
C ILE A 36 0.97 12.34 0.13
N LEU A 37 1.37 13.57 -0.18
CA LEU A 37 2.63 13.86 -0.88
C LEU A 37 3.72 14.31 0.10
N MET A 38 4.95 13.89 -0.16
CA MET A 38 6.18 14.42 0.45
C MET A 38 7.17 14.80 -0.64
N SER A 39 7.99 15.84 -0.43
CA SER A 39 9.14 16.06 -1.30
C SER A 39 10.19 14.97 -1.07
N ARG A 40 10.97 14.67 -2.11
CA ARG A 40 12.10 13.73 -2.04
C ARG A 40 13.03 14.02 -0.86
N ALA A 41 13.42 15.29 -0.68
CA ALA A 41 14.30 15.69 0.42
C ALA A 41 13.69 15.40 1.80
N THR A 42 12.39 15.64 1.96
CA THR A 42 11.67 15.36 3.21
C THR A 42 11.58 13.86 3.47
N LEU A 43 11.27 13.06 2.45
CA LEU A 43 11.17 11.61 2.56
C LEU A 43 12.48 11.00 3.09
N GLU A 44 13.62 11.48 2.60
CA GLU A 44 14.93 10.94 2.97
C GLU A 44 15.30 11.17 4.43
N GLN A 45 14.76 12.24 5.02
CA GLN A 45 14.94 12.60 6.42
C GLN A 45 13.74 12.17 7.29
N SER A 46 12.77 11.46 6.72
CA SER A 46 11.49 11.19 7.37
C SER A 46 11.52 10.02 8.34
N VAL A 47 12.54 9.16 8.29
CA VAL A 47 12.63 7.99 9.18
C VAL A 47 13.17 8.41 10.53
N ALA A 48 12.36 8.28 11.58
CA ALA A 48 12.74 8.72 12.92
C ALA A 48 12.00 7.94 14.01
N LEU A 49 12.69 7.70 15.13
CA LEU A 49 12.04 7.26 16.35
C LEU A 49 11.30 8.45 16.99
N VAL A 50 10.02 8.26 17.27
CA VAL A 50 9.15 9.24 17.94
C VAL A 50 8.47 8.57 19.14
N PRO A 51 7.86 9.36 20.06
CA PRO A 51 7.15 8.80 21.21
C PRO A 51 6.10 7.76 20.82
N ALA A 52 5.88 6.80 21.71
CA ALA A 52 4.83 5.80 21.57
C ALA A 52 3.47 6.46 21.33
N ARG A 53 2.65 5.82 20.51
CA ARG A 53 1.30 6.28 20.17
C ARG A 53 0.35 5.10 19.99
N THR A 54 -0.94 5.37 20.08
CA THR A 54 -2.00 4.38 19.93
C THR A 54 -1.98 3.74 18.54
N MET A 55 -2.18 2.43 18.49
CA MET A 55 -2.33 1.63 17.26
C MET A 55 -3.73 1.86 16.65
N ARG A 56 -3.80 1.98 15.32
CA ARG A 56 -5.07 2.23 14.59
C ARG A 56 -5.32 1.24 13.45
N ASN A 57 -4.40 1.13 12.51
CA ASN A 57 -4.53 0.35 11.28
C ASN A 57 -3.31 -0.57 11.10
N THR A 58 -3.19 -1.51 12.03
CA THR A 58 -2.02 -2.37 12.12
C THR A 58 -1.98 -3.42 11.02
N GLY A 59 -0.78 -3.82 10.65
CA GLY A 59 -0.49 -4.83 9.65
C GLY A 59 0.34 -5.98 10.23
N LYS A 60 1.46 -6.27 9.57
CA LYS A 60 2.34 -7.39 9.94
C LYS A 60 3.00 -7.19 11.31
N ILE A 61 3.30 -8.33 11.94
CA ILE A 61 3.97 -8.41 13.23
C ILE A 61 5.28 -9.18 13.08
N TYR A 62 6.35 -8.66 13.68
CA TYR A 62 7.66 -9.30 13.76
C TYR A 62 8.11 -9.43 15.21
N LEU A 63 8.78 -10.53 15.54
CA LEU A 63 9.34 -10.77 16.86
C LEU A 63 10.86 -10.81 16.75
N LYS A 64 11.53 -10.14 17.68
CA LYS A 64 12.97 -10.24 17.89
C LYS A 64 13.25 -10.13 19.38
N ASP A 65 13.91 -11.14 19.93
CA ASP A 65 14.20 -11.24 21.36
C ASP A 65 12.93 -11.06 22.21
N LYS A 66 12.90 -10.02 23.05
CA LYS A 66 11.76 -9.62 23.89
C LYS A 66 11.00 -8.42 23.33
N TYR A 67 11.16 -8.12 22.04
CA TYR A 67 10.44 -7.04 21.38
C TYR A 67 9.50 -7.57 20.30
N VAL A 68 8.36 -6.88 20.18
CA VAL A 68 7.38 -7.07 19.10
C VAL A 68 7.31 -5.79 18.28
N PHE A 69 7.43 -5.93 16.97
CA PHE A 69 7.36 -4.84 16.00
C PHE A 69 6.08 -4.97 15.20
N ILE A 70 5.22 -3.96 15.27
CA ILE A 70 3.90 -4.00 14.63
C ILE A 70 3.84 -2.88 13.60
N ASN A 71 3.69 -3.23 12.32
CA ASN A 71 3.49 -2.24 11.26
C ASN A 71 2.17 -1.50 11.47
N GLU A 72 2.20 -0.18 11.31
CA GLU A 72 1.05 0.73 11.22
C GLU A 72 1.02 1.23 9.78
N ARG A 73 0.00 0.81 9.02
CA ARG A 73 0.00 0.94 7.56
C ARG A 73 0.20 2.40 7.14
N TYR A 74 1.15 2.63 6.24
CA TYR A 74 1.61 3.92 5.71
C TYR A 74 2.31 4.85 6.70
N GLU A 75 2.42 4.51 7.98
CA GLU A 75 2.94 5.43 8.98
C GLU A 75 4.27 4.96 9.61
N GLY A 76 4.47 3.65 9.76
CA GLY A 76 5.69 3.11 10.35
C GLY A 76 5.46 1.87 11.24
N ILE A 77 6.16 1.79 12.36
CA ILE A 77 6.24 0.57 13.18
C ILE A 77 6.19 0.90 14.66
N HIS A 78 5.26 0.27 15.38
CA HIS A 78 5.22 0.27 16.83
C HIS A 78 6.29 -0.67 17.40
N ILE A 79 7.00 -0.21 18.43
CA ILE A 79 8.00 -0.99 19.15
C ILE A 79 7.39 -1.34 20.51
N ILE A 80 7.11 -2.62 20.72
CA ILE A 80 6.51 -3.14 21.94
C ILE A 80 7.59 -3.89 22.72
N ASP A 81 7.86 -3.44 23.92
CA ASP A 81 8.58 -4.19 24.93
C ASP A 81 7.67 -5.32 25.45
N ASN A 82 8.13 -6.56 25.32
CA ASN A 82 7.46 -7.78 25.70
C ASN A 82 8.34 -8.64 26.63
N HIS A 83 9.16 -8.01 27.49
CA HIS A 83 9.94 -8.72 28.53
C HIS A 83 9.03 -9.44 29.54
N ASP A 84 7.91 -8.82 29.89
CA ASP A 84 6.79 -9.45 30.60
C ASP A 84 5.62 -9.66 29.63
N PRO A 85 5.39 -10.88 29.12
CA PRO A 85 4.29 -11.17 28.20
C PRO A 85 2.90 -10.96 28.79
N ALA A 86 2.76 -10.90 30.12
CA ALA A 86 1.49 -10.57 30.76
C ALA A 86 1.20 -9.06 30.72
N GLN A 87 2.21 -8.22 30.48
CA GLN A 87 2.11 -6.76 30.48
C GLN A 87 2.98 -6.12 29.37
N PRO A 88 2.67 -6.33 28.08
CA PRO A 88 3.40 -5.71 26.99
C PRO A 88 3.26 -4.18 27.01
N ARG A 89 4.34 -3.47 26.70
CA ARG A 89 4.41 -2.00 26.75
C ARG A 89 4.84 -1.42 25.42
N ASN A 90 4.04 -0.52 24.85
CA ASN A 90 4.47 0.25 23.69
C ASN A 90 5.49 1.31 24.13
N VAL A 91 6.74 1.14 23.71
CA VAL A 91 7.88 1.96 24.15
C VAL A 91 8.33 2.98 23.12
N GLY A 92 7.82 2.91 21.89
CA GLY A 92 8.16 3.87 20.85
C GLY A 92 7.47 3.59 19.52
N PHE A 93 7.59 4.55 18.61
CA PHE A 93 7.12 4.42 17.25
C PHE A 93 8.22 4.82 16.28
N LEU A 94 8.68 3.89 15.44
CA LEU A 94 9.58 4.18 14.35
C LEU A 94 8.74 4.68 13.17
N ARG A 95 8.69 6.00 12.99
CA ARG A 95 7.96 6.64 11.89
C ARG A 95 8.69 6.34 10.57
N ILE A 96 7.96 5.76 9.62
CA ILE A 96 8.41 5.47 8.26
C ILE A 96 7.22 5.76 7.32
N PRO A 97 7.11 6.98 6.78
CA PRO A 97 6.01 7.33 5.88
C PRO A 97 5.97 6.42 4.64
N GLY A 98 4.78 6.02 4.22
CA GLY A 98 4.60 5.11 3.10
C GLY A 98 5.02 3.68 3.37
N ASN A 99 5.19 3.29 4.65
CA ASN A 99 5.53 1.92 5.00
C ASN A 99 4.34 0.97 4.85
N VAL A 100 4.45 0.02 3.92
CA VAL A 100 3.45 -1.02 3.69
C VAL A 100 3.96 -2.36 4.19
N ASP A 101 5.19 -2.70 3.83
CA ASP A 101 5.81 -3.95 4.21
C ASP A 101 7.10 -3.74 4.99
N VAL A 102 7.45 -4.75 5.78
CA VAL A 102 8.69 -4.82 6.54
C VAL A 102 9.18 -6.26 6.56
N ALA A 103 10.50 -6.43 6.69
CA ALA A 103 11.12 -7.72 6.95
C ALA A 103 12.28 -7.53 7.93
N MET A 104 12.59 -8.53 8.73
CA MET A 104 13.70 -8.47 9.69
C MET A 104 14.69 -9.60 9.48
N ARG A 105 15.98 -9.27 9.57
CA ARG A 105 17.09 -10.24 9.64
C ARG A 105 18.03 -9.84 10.76
N GLY A 106 17.99 -10.59 11.87
CA GLY A 106 18.71 -10.23 13.08
C GLY A 106 18.24 -8.87 13.60
N ALA A 107 19.17 -7.92 13.77
CA ALA A 107 18.86 -6.56 14.19
C ALA A 107 18.47 -5.60 13.05
N LEU A 108 18.54 -6.03 11.79
CA LEU A 108 18.23 -5.17 10.66
C LEU A 108 16.77 -5.34 10.26
N LEU A 109 16.06 -4.22 10.31
CA LEU A 109 14.74 -4.05 9.73
C LEU A 109 14.89 -3.48 8.32
N TYR A 110 14.26 -4.12 7.35
CA TYR A 110 14.09 -3.67 5.99
C TYR A 110 12.65 -3.22 5.85
N ALA A 111 12.42 -2.00 5.40
CA ALA A 111 11.09 -1.42 5.36
C ALA A 111 10.92 -0.58 4.11
N ASP A 112 9.71 -0.60 3.55
CA ASP A 112 9.35 0.35 2.50
C ASP A 112 9.25 1.74 3.14
N ASN A 113 9.76 2.75 2.45
CA ASN A 113 9.55 4.16 2.74
C ASN A 113 9.04 4.81 1.45
N ALA A 114 7.77 4.52 1.15
CA ALA A 114 7.18 4.71 -0.17
C ALA A 114 7.98 3.96 -1.25
N VAL A 115 8.55 4.67 -2.22
CA VAL A 115 9.30 4.08 -3.34
C VAL A 115 10.70 3.58 -2.95
N ASP A 116 11.18 3.92 -1.75
CA ASP A 116 12.52 3.54 -1.29
C ASP A 116 12.48 2.30 -0.39
N LEU A 117 13.55 1.51 -0.41
CA LEU A 117 13.85 0.53 0.63
C LEU A 117 14.78 1.16 1.65
N VAL A 118 14.39 1.21 2.92
CA VAL A 118 15.26 1.65 4.02
C VAL A 118 15.67 0.48 4.89
N THR A 119 16.93 0.49 5.34
CA THR A 119 17.45 -0.46 6.32
C THR A 119 17.69 0.28 7.63
N VAL A 120 17.05 -0.18 8.70
CA VAL A 120 17.16 0.38 10.04
C VAL A 120 17.79 -0.66 10.96
N ASN A 121 18.85 -0.27 11.66
CA ASN A 121 19.44 -1.06 12.73
C ASN A 121 18.63 -0.85 14.03
N LEU A 122 18.11 -1.95 14.56
CA LEU A 122 17.33 -2.08 15.80
C LEU A 122 18.03 -3.02 16.79
N ALA A 123 19.36 -3.01 16.84
CA ALA A 123 20.12 -3.72 17.87
C ALA A 123 19.75 -3.22 19.27
N ASP A 124 19.60 -1.89 19.41
CA ASP A 124 18.96 -1.22 20.52
C ASP A 124 17.73 -0.46 19.99
N PRO A 125 16.50 -0.93 20.27
CA PRO A 125 15.28 -0.29 19.78
C PRO A 125 15.08 1.16 20.24
N ALA A 126 15.68 1.56 21.37
CA ALA A 126 15.64 2.95 21.85
C ALA A 126 16.60 3.86 21.05
N ASN A 127 17.53 3.27 20.30
CA ASN A 127 18.53 3.96 19.50
C ASN A 127 18.50 3.49 18.03
N ALA A 128 17.31 3.44 17.44
CA ALA A 128 17.09 3.06 16.04
C ALA A 128 17.85 3.98 15.07
N ARG A 129 18.57 3.40 14.10
CA ARG A 129 19.36 4.17 13.13
C ARG A 129 19.18 3.67 11.71
N VAL A 130 18.92 4.58 10.77
CA VAL A 130 18.98 4.26 9.33
C VAL A 130 20.44 3.99 8.98
N VAL A 131 20.71 2.81 8.43
CA VAL A 131 22.05 2.35 8.01
C VAL A 131 22.15 2.13 6.50
N GLY A 132 21.03 2.18 5.79
CA GLY A 132 21.00 2.06 4.34
C GLY A 132 19.70 2.59 3.74
N ARG A 133 19.78 3.04 2.48
CA ARG A 133 18.65 3.44 1.65
C ARG A 133 18.93 3.07 0.21
N THR A 134 18.00 2.37 -0.42
CA THR A 134 17.99 2.15 -1.87
C THR A 134 16.82 2.94 -2.45
N ARG A 135 17.12 3.96 -3.24
CA ARG A 135 16.10 4.80 -3.87
C ARG A 135 15.35 4.01 -4.94
N ASN A 136 14.03 4.24 -5.05
CA ASN A 136 13.19 3.69 -6.11
C ASN A 136 13.31 2.15 -6.24
N ALA A 137 13.42 1.46 -5.10
CA ALA A 137 13.41 0.00 -5.05
C ALA A 137 12.01 -0.57 -5.39
N PHE A 138 10.97 0.25 -5.25
CA PHE A 138 9.57 -0.12 -5.44
C PHE A 138 8.86 0.84 -6.40
N PRO A 139 7.76 0.39 -7.05
CA PRO A 139 6.88 1.29 -7.79
C PRO A 139 6.21 2.33 -6.86
N GLU A 140 5.68 3.41 -7.44
CA GLU A 140 4.87 4.38 -6.69
C GLU A 140 3.70 3.68 -5.97
N LEU A 141 3.44 4.10 -4.74
CA LEU A 141 2.37 3.55 -3.93
C LEU A 141 1.00 3.81 -4.59
N ALA A 142 0.30 2.74 -4.97
CA ALA A 142 -1.03 2.82 -5.53
C ALA A 142 -2.11 3.09 -4.45
N PRO A 143 -3.28 3.64 -4.84
CA PRO A 143 -4.43 3.71 -3.95
C PRO A 143 -4.86 2.32 -3.45
N PRO A 144 -5.50 2.22 -2.26
CA PRO A 144 -5.91 0.93 -1.70
C PRO A 144 -6.92 0.14 -2.56
N GLU A 145 -7.66 0.83 -3.42
CA GLU A 145 -8.68 0.29 -4.33
C GLU A 145 -8.69 1.14 -5.61
N PRO A 146 -9.24 0.65 -6.75
CA PRO A 146 -9.44 1.48 -7.93
C PRO A 146 -10.16 2.78 -7.56
N ALA A 147 -9.53 3.92 -7.84
CA ALA A 147 -9.94 5.21 -7.32
C ALA A 147 -10.02 6.27 -8.43
N SER A 148 -10.90 7.26 -8.23
CA SER A 148 -10.86 8.50 -9.01
C SER A 148 -9.90 9.49 -8.33
N ILE A 149 -9.02 10.09 -9.12
CA ILE A 149 -8.06 11.08 -8.65
C ILE A 149 -8.43 12.43 -9.24
N GLU A 150 -8.58 13.44 -8.38
CA GLU A 150 -8.87 14.82 -8.80
C GLU A 150 -7.74 15.33 -9.72
N PRO A 151 -8.05 16.11 -10.77
CA PRO A 151 -7.08 16.51 -11.79
C PRO A 151 -5.76 17.06 -11.24
N GLU A 152 -5.81 17.91 -10.22
CA GLU A 152 -4.66 18.54 -9.55
C GLU A 152 -3.71 17.53 -8.89
N TYR A 153 -4.19 16.33 -8.55
CA TYR A 153 -3.41 15.29 -7.89
C TYR A 153 -3.00 14.15 -8.84
N ARG A 154 -3.26 14.28 -10.13
CA ARG A 154 -2.76 13.33 -11.13
C ARG A 154 -1.25 13.45 -11.28
N PRO A 155 -0.53 12.36 -11.59
CA PRO A 155 0.94 12.35 -11.66
C PRO A 155 1.54 13.50 -12.47
N GLU A 156 0.92 13.87 -13.61
CA GLU A 156 1.35 14.95 -14.49
C GLU A 156 1.25 16.36 -13.89
N ASN A 157 0.43 16.54 -12.84
CA ASN A 157 0.16 17.84 -12.21
C ASN A 157 0.82 18.00 -10.83
N ARG A 158 1.49 16.96 -10.32
CA ARG A 158 2.21 17.01 -9.03
C ARG A 158 3.55 17.74 -9.18
N PRO A 159 4.12 18.27 -8.07
CA PRO A 159 5.52 18.69 -8.06
C PRO A 159 6.44 17.56 -8.54
N ALA A 160 7.47 17.90 -9.32
CA ALA A 160 8.36 16.90 -9.94
C ALA A 160 9.13 16.03 -8.92
N ASP A 161 9.32 16.53 -7.69
CA ASP A 161 9.98 15.85 -6.59
C ASP A 161 9.00 15.20 -5.59
N ALA A 162 7.71 15.19 -5.90
CA ALA A 162 6.69 14.61 -5.05
C ALA A 162 6.77 13.09 -5.03
N VAL A 163 6.65 12.53 -3.83
CA VAL A 163 6.54 11.09 -3.57
C VAL A 163 5.23 10.84 -2.83
N VAL A 164 4.45 9.88 -3.32
CA VAL A 164 3.23 9.42 -2.64
C VAL A 164 3.62 8.55 -1.45
N VAL A 165 3.29 9.00 -0.25
CA VAL A 165 3.54 8.26 1.02
C VAL A 165 2.27 7.68 1.62
N GLY A 166 1.13 7.85 0.96
CA GLY A 166 -0.15 7.32 1.40
C GLY A 166 -1.30 7.87 0.58
N TRP A 167 -2.51 7.43 0.90
CA TRP A 167 -3.73 7.85 0.23
C TRP A 167 -4.82 8.10 1.26
N GLN A 168 -5.55 9.19 1.09
CA GLN A 168 -6.69 9.54 1.92
C GLN A 168 -7.97 9.44 1.09
N LYS A 169 -8.93 8.63 1.55
CA LYS A 169 -10.27 8.57 0.96
C LYS A 169 -10.99 9.89 1.22
N VAL A 170 -11.55 10.50 0.18
CA VAL A 170 -12.34 11.72 0.33
C VAL A 170 -13.77 11.31 0.67
N ASN A 171 -14.16 11.52 1.92
CA ASN A 171 -15.55 11.35 2.32
C ASN A 171 -16.35 12.55 1.82
N LYS A 172 -17.43 12.29 1.08
CA LYS A 172 -18.44 13.31 0.73
C LYS A 172 -19.44 13.47 1.86
#